data_AF-A0A4R2CBL0-F1
#
_entry.id   AF-A0A4R2CBL0-F1
#
_cell.length_a   1.000
_cell.length_b   1.000
_cell.length_c   1.000
_cell.angle_alpha   90.00
_cell.angle_beta   90.00
_cell.angle_gamma   90.00
#
_symmetry.space_group_name_H-M   'P 1'
#
loop_
_entity.id
_entity.type
_entity.pdbx_description
1 polymer ?
#
loop_
_entity_poly.entity_id
_entity_poly.type
_entity_poly.pdbx_seq_one_letter_code
_entity_poly.pdbx_strand_id
1 'polypeptide(L)'
;MFARNAYRDYLELHGLSVQLTEALAEYWHSRVRDELGFGGEDGDLDGMLRDQAYRGSRYSFGYPACPDLEDRAKLVGLLRPERIGVHLPEELQLHPEQSTDALVVHHPEAKYFNAS
;
A
#
# COMPACT_ATOMS: atom_id res chain seq x y z
N MET A 1 -5.07 13.87 23.31
CA MET A 1 -4.60 12.66 24.03
C MET A 1 -3.26 12.88 24.77
N PHE A 2 -2.39 13.80 24.32
CA PHE A 2 -1.17 14.18 25.08
C PHE A 2 -1.43 14.74 26.49
N ALA A 3 -2.52 15.48 26.70
CA ALA A 3 -2.84 16.08 28.01
C ALA A 3 -3.28 15.08 29.11
N ARG A 4 -3.39 13.77 28.82
CA ARG A 4 -3.96 12.75 29.74
C ARG A 4 -3.00 11.65 30.18
N ASN A 5 -1.71 11.70 29.86
CA ASN A 5 -0.77 10.58 30.07
C ASN A 5 -1.21 9.24 29.42
N ALA A 6 -2.11 9.30 28.43
CA ALA A 6 -2.64 8.14 27.70
C ALA A 6 -1.74 7.76 26.50
N TYR A 7 -0.42 7.78 26.73
CA TYR A 7 0.58 7.50 25.69
C TYR A 7 0.47 6.07 25.16
N ARG A 8 0.13 5.13 26.05
CA ARG A 8 -0.13 3.74 25.69
C ARG A 8 -1.31 3.60 24.73
N ASP A 9 -2.46 4.21 25.04
CA ASP A 9 -3.65 4.15 24.19
C ASP A 9 -3.39 4.77 22.80
N TYR A 10 -2.61 5.86 22.76
CA TYR A 10 -2.19 6.46 21.50
C TYR A 10 -1.30 5.52 20.67
N LEU A 11 -0.29 4.90 21.29
CA LEU A 11 0.58 3.94 20.61
C LEU A 11 -0.18 2.70 20.12
N GLU A 12 -1.12 2.20 20.92
CA GLU A 12 -1.96 1.05 20.56
C GLU A 12 -2.88 1.39 19.38
N LEU A 13 -3.52 2.56 19.42
CA LEU A 13 -4.35 3.04 18.30
C LEU A 13 -3.52 3.28 17.04
N HIS A 14 -2.36 3.91 17.18
CA HIS A 14 -1.43 4.13 16.06
C HIS A 14 -0.98 2.80 15.46
N GLY A 15 -0.51 1.87 16.27
CA GLY A 15 -0.10 0.53 15.81
C GLY A 15 -1.22 -0.20 15.08
N LEU A 16 -2.44 -0.16 15.63
CA LEU A 16 -3.62 -0.75 14.97
C LEU A 16 -3.90 -0.09 13.61
N SER A 17 -3.84 1.25 13.53
CA SER A 17 -4.11 1.97 12.29
C SER A 17 -3.07 1.67 11.19
N VAL A 18 -1.80 1.50 11.55
CA VAL A 18 -0.74 1.09 10.62
C VAL A 18 -1.02 -0.33 10.09
N GLN A 19 -1.30 -1.28 10.99
CA GLN A 19 -1.57 -2.67 10.58
C GLN A 19 -2.83 -2.79 9.73
N LEU A 20 -3.88 -2.02 10.03
CA LEU A 20 -5.09 -1.98 9.21
C LEU A 20 -4.83 -1.42 7.81
N THR A 21 -3.96 -0.41 7.69
CA THR A 21 -3.60 0.18 6.40
C THR A 21 -2.91 -0.85 5.51
N GLU A 22 -1.93 -1.58 6.05
CA GLU A 22 -1.23 -2.64 5.31
C GLU A 22 -2.15 -3.83 4.98
N ALA A 23 -2.97 -4.26 5.94
CA ALA A 23 -3.94 -5.34 5.72
C ALA A 23 -4.95 -4.98 4.62
N LEU A 24 -5.41 -3.72 4.57
CA LEU A 24 -6.32 -3.25 3.53
C LEU A 24 -5.62 -3.19 2.16
N ALA A 25 -4.34 -2.82 2.12
CA ALA A 25 -3.53 -2.83 0.91
C ALA A 25 -3.41 -4.25 0.32
N GLU A 26 -3.11 -5.23 1.17
CA GLU A 26 -3.03 -6.64 0.75
C GLU A 26 -4.40 -7.20 0.34
N TYR A 27 -5.46 -6.83 1.07
CA TYR A 27 -6.83 -7.21 0.69
C TYR A 27 -7.19 -6.70 -0.71
N TRP A 28 -6.94 -5.41 -1.00
CA TRP A 28 -7.21 -4.87 -2.33
C TRP A 28 -6.33 -5.51 -3.40
N HIS A 29 -5.08 -5.81 -3.10
CA HIS A 29 -4.20 -6.49 -4.03
C HIS A 29 -4.70 -7.90 -4.36
N SER A 30 -5.09 -8.68 -3.35
CA SER A 30 -5.73 -9.99 -3.54
C SER A 30 -7.00 -9.89 -4.36
N ARG A 31 -7.87 -8.93 -4.03
CA ARG A 31 -9.10 -8.70 -4.79
C ARG A 31 -8.84 -8.36 -6.26
N VAL A 32 -7.84 -7.53 -6.56
CA VAL A 32 -7.46 -7.21 -7.94
C VAL A 32 -7.02 -8.47 -8.69
N ARG A 33 -6.24 -9.36 -8.06
CA ARG A 33 -5.86 -10.64 -8.67
C ARG A 33 -7.09 -11.52 -8.92
N ASP A 34 -8.01 -11.61 -7.96
CA ASP A 34 -9.25 -12.37 -8.11
C ASP A 34 -10.11 -11.84 -9.27
N GLU A 35 -10.31 -10.51 -9.35
CA GLU A 35 -11.09 -9.86 -10.40
C GLU A 35 -10.45 -10.01 -11.80
N LEU A 36 -9.13 -10.14 -11.87
CA LEU A 36 -8.39 -10.46 -13.10
C LEU A 36 -8.35 -11.96 -13.44
N GLY A 37 -8.89 -12.82 -12.57
CA GLY A 37 -8.94 -14.27 -12.76
C GLY A 37 -7.67 -15.03 -12.33
N PHE A 38 -6.78 -14.41 -11.55
CA PHE A 38 -5.52 -14.99 -11.08
C PHE A 38 -5.55 -15.52 -9.65
N GLY A 39 -6.68 -15.38 -8.94
CA GLY A 39 -6.80 -15.83 -7.53
C GLY A 39 -6.52 -17.30 -7.27
N GLY A 40 -6.63 -18.15 -8.30
CA GLY A 40 -6.27 -19.58 -8.22
C GLY A 40 -4.77 -19.86 -8.32
N GLU A 41 -3.94 -18.85 -8.54
CA GLU A 41 -2.47 -18.95 -8.65
C GLU A 41 -1.75 -18.58 -7.34
N ASP A 42 -2.48 -18.14 -6.31
CA ASP A 42 -1.93 -17.78 -5.01
C ASP A 42 -1.41 -19.03 -4.27
N GLY A 43 -0.24 -18.90 -3.65
CA GLY A 43 0.37 -19.90 -2.79
C GLY A 43 -0.30 -19.99 -1.42
N ASP A 44 0.31 -20.73 -0.50
CA ASP A 44 -0.16 -20.72 0.88
C ASP A 44 0.15 -19.36 1.57
N LEU A 45 -0.49 -19.12 2.71
CA LEU A 45 -0.36 -17.84 3.40
C LEU A 45 1.10 -17.50 3.75
N ASP A 46 1.90 -18.49 4.16
CA ASP A 46 3.31 -18.26 4.51
C ASP A 46 4.14 -17.86 3.28
N GLY A 47 3.94 -18.55 2.14
CA GLY A 47 4.57 -18.21 0.87
C GLY A 47 4.13 -16.84 0.33
N MET A 48 2.86 -16.47 0.49
CA MET A 48 2.38 -15.14 0.09
C MET A 48 3.04 -14.03 0.90
N LEU A 49 3.20 -14.22 2.21
CA LEU A 49 3.77 -13.22 3.12
C LEU A 49 5.29 -13.10 2.99
N ARG A 50 6.01 -14.21 2.74
CA ARG A 50 7.48 -14.22 2.69
C ARG A 50 8.05 -14.02 1.29
N ASP A 51 7.44 -14.67 0.31
CA ASP A 51 8.04 -14.85 -1.01
C ASP A 51 7.22 -14.21 -2.14
N GLN A 52 6.14 -13.50 -1.80
CA GLN A 52 5.18 -13.00 -2.78
C GLN A 52 4.70 -14.12 -3.70
N ALA A 53 4.32 -15.26 -3.12
CA ALA A 53 3.79 -16.42 -3.83
C ALA A 53 2.38 -16.13 -4.38
N TYR A 54 2.29 -15.14 -5.27
CA TYR A 54 1.11 -14.74 -6.02
C TYR A 54 1.58 -14.10 -7.32
N ARG A 55 0.69 -13.99 -8.30
CA ARG A 55 0.99 -13.35 -9.58
C ARG A 55 0.98 -11.83 -9.48
N GLY A 56 1.99 -11.19 -10.06
CA GLY A 56 2.08 -9.74 -10.10
C GLY A 56 2.77 -9.13 -8.88
N SER A 57 2.80 -7.80 -8.83
CA SER A 57 3.35 -7.02 -7.71
C SER A 57 2.65 -5.66 -7.57
N ARG A 58 2.72 -5.09 -6.36
CA ARG A 58 2.29 -3.71 -6.06
C ARG A 58 3.51 -2.87 -5.72
N TYR A 59 3.68 -1.70 -6.32
CA TYR A 59 4.83 -0.83 -6.10
C TYR A 59 4.40 0.53 -5.57
N SER A 60 4.92 0.93 -4.43
CA SER A 60 4.67 2.24 -3.83
C SER A 60 5.77 3.23 -4.17
N PHE A 61 5.43 4.50 -4.33
CA PHE A 61 6.42 5.56 -4.55
C PHE A 61 7.28 5.80 -3.31
N GLY A 62 8.55 6.11 -3.52
CA GLY A 62 9.60 6.23 -2.49
C GLY A 62 10.31 4.92 -2.15
N TYR A 63 9.91 3.79 -2.76
CA TYR A 63 10.57 2.49 -2.64
C TYR A 63 11.55 2.25 -3.80
N PRO A 64 12.50 1.30 -3.70
CA PRO A 64 13.54 1.09 -4.71
C PRO A 64 13.04 0.89 -6.15
N ALA A 65 11.86 0.30 -6.34
CA ALA A 65 11.26 0.08 -7.67
C ALA A 65 10.59 1.35 -8.25
N CYS A 66 10.25 2.32 -7.39
CA CYS A 66 9.61 3.59 -7.74
C CYS A 66 10.21 4.72 -6.87
N PRO A 67 11.49 5.07 -7.05
CA PRO A 67 12.20 5.95 -6.12
C PRO A 67 11.70 7.40 -6.16
N ASP A 68 11.18 7.85 -7.30
CA ASP A 68 10.75 9.23 -7.51
C ASP A 68 9.40 9.50 -6.84
N LEU A 69 9.42 10.18 -5.69
CA LEU A 69 8.22 10.49 -4.91
C LEU A 69 7.26 11.43 -5.65
N GLU A 70 7.79 12.31 -6.53
CA GLU A 70 7.00 13.25 -7.33
C GLU A 70 5.98 12.55 -8.24
N ASP A 71 6.26 11.31 -8.65
CA ASP A 71 5.35 10.53 -9.49
C ASP A 71 4.04 10.16 -8.78
N ARG A 72 4.00 10.22 -7.44
CA ARG A 72 2.77 10.07 -6.66
C ARG A 72 1.70 11.09 -7.06
N ALA A 73 2.10 12.31 -7.46
CA ALA A 73 1.16 13.33 -7.92
C ALA A 73 0.39 12.89 -9.18
N LYS A 74 1.04 12.12 -10.07
CA LYS A 74 0.40 11.55 -11.27
C LYS A 74 -0.68 10.54 -10.87
N LEU A 75 -0.36 9.63 -9.95
CA LEU A 75 -1.32 8.63 -9.45
C LEU A 75 -2.52 9.29 -8.76
N VAL A 76 -2.27 10.27 -7.90
CA VAL A 76 -3.32 11.03 -7.20
C VAL A 76 -4.23 11.76 -8.19
N GLY A 77 -3.67 12.39 -9.23
CA GLY A 77 -4.44 13.02 -10.29
C GLY A 77 -5.37 12.06 -11.05
N LEU A 78 -4.95 10.79 -11.22
CA LEU A 78 -5.76 9.75 -11.86
C LEU A 78 -6.87 9.22 -10.93
N LEU A 79 -6.53 8.91 -9.68
CA LEU A 79 -7.43 8.20 -8.76
C LEU A 79 -8.43 9.13 -8.05
N ARG A 80 -8.07 10.42 -7.90
CA ARG A 80 -8.83 11.42 -7.15
C ARG A 80 -9.22 10.92 -5.74
N PRO A 81 -8.22 10.64 -4.89
CA PRO A 81 -8.42 10.00 -3.59
C PRO A 81 -9.13 10.93 -2.58
N GLU A 82 -9.31 12.21 -2.87
CA GLU A 82 -10.13 13.13 -2.07
C GLU A 82 -11.57 12.64 -1.92
N ARG A 83 -12.05 11.80 -2.84
CA ARG A 83 -13.36 11.13 -2.77
C ARG A 83 -13.50 10.19 -1.56
N ILE A 84 -12.39 9.76 -0.96
CA ILE A 84 -12.31 8.97 0.27
C ILE A 84 -11.63 9.74 1.41
N GLY A 85 -11.48 11.07 1.27
CA GLY A 85 -10.88 11.93 2.30
C GLY A 85 -9.35 11.82 2.41
N VAL A 86 -8.68 11.28 1.39
CA VAL A 86 -7.21 11.22 1.33
C VAL A 86 -6.70 12.35 0.43
N HIS A 87 -5.66 13.05 0.90
CA HIS A 87 -5.09 14.22 0.23
C HIS A 87 -3.57 14.06 0.05
N LEU A 88 -3.02 14.76 -0.95
CA LEU A 88 -1.58 14.84 -1.19
C LEU A 88 -1.12 16.31 -1.05
N PRO A 89 -0.57 16.68 0.12
CA PRO A 89 0.10 17.96 0.35
C PRO A 89 1.38 18.13 -0.49
N GLU A 90 1.99 19.32 -0.44
CA GLU A 90 3.23 19.65 -1.17
C GLU A 90 4.41 18.76 -0.78
N GLU A 91 4.41 18.23 0.44
CA GLU A 91 5.43 17.32 0.96
C GLU A 91 5.32 15.88 0.39
N LEU A 92 4.32 15.62 -0.47
CA LEU A 92 4.09 14.35 -1.17
C LEU A 92 3.81 13.14 -0.26
N GLN A 93 3.47 13.38 1.02
CA GLN A 93 3.01 12.35 1.95
C GLN A 93 1.50 12.32 1.98
N LEU A 94 0.88 11.14 1.89
CA LEU A 94 -0.58 11.05 1.96
C LEU A 94 -1.08 11.49 3.34
N HIS A 95 -2.18 12.24 3.35
CA HIS A 95 -2.89 12.61 4.57
C HIS A 95 -4.33 12.08 4.52
N PRO A 96 -4.77 11.29 5.52
CA PRO A 96 -4.04 10.86 6.72
C PRO A 96 -2.84 9.95 6.40
N GLU A 97 -1.82 9.98 7.26
CA GLU A 97 -0.56 9.21 7.08
C GLU A 97 -0.79 7.70 6.99
N GLN A 98 -1.84 7.19 7.65
CA GLN A 98 -2.29 5.81 7.55
C GLN A 98 -3.11 5.60 6.26
N SER A 99 -2.47 5.92 5.15
CA SER A 99 -2.95 5.71 3.79
C SER A 99 -1.80 5.11 2.98
N THR A 100 -2.14 4.35 1.94
CA THR A 100 -1.14 3.82 1.03
C THR A 100 -1.65 3.91 -0.40
N ASP A 101 -0.70 3.98 -1.31
CA ASP A 101 -0.92 3.98 -2.75
C ASP A 101 0.10 3.05 -3.41
N ALA A 102 -0.29 2.51 -4.56
CA ALA A 102 0.59 1.65 -5.32
C ALA A 102 0.18 1.59 -6.80
N LEU A 103 1.16 1.32 -7.65
CA LEU A 103 0.96 0.77 -8.98
C LEU A 103 0.82 -0.75 -8.87
N VAL A 104 -0.28 -1.31 -9.39
CA VAL A 104 -0.49 -2.76 -9.42
C VAL A 104 -0.19 -3.29 -10.82
N VAL A 105 0.76 -4.22 -10.92
CA VAL A 105 1.20 -4.83 -12.18
C VAL A 105 0.93 -6.33 -12.13
N HIS A 106 0.20 -6.84 -13.12
CA HIS A 106 -0.28 -8.23 -13.15
C HIS A 106 0.61 -9.20 -13.95
N HIS A 107 1.73 -8.71 -14.49
CA HIS A 107 2.66 -9.55 -15.26
C HIS A 107 3.24 -10.65 -14.35
N PRO A 108 3.31 -11.93 -14.78
CA PRO A 108 3.77 -13.04 -13.93
C PRO A 108 5.22 -12.88 -13.44
N GLU A 109 6.05 -12.16 -14.18
CA GLU A 109 7.43 -11.87 -13.81
C GLU A 109 7.60 -10.57 -12.98
N ALA A 110 6.52 -9.85 -12.68
CA ALA A 110 6.61 -8.65 -11.86
C ALA A 110 7.05 -9.02 -10.44
N LYS A 111 8.21 -8.52 -10.03
CA LYS A 111 8.82 -8.69 -8.71
C LYS A 111 9.47 -7.39 -8.28
N TYR A 112 9.68 -7.19 -6.99
CA TYR A 112 10.46 -6.05 -6.52
C TYR A 112 11.88 -6.07 -7.11
N PHE A 113 12.30 -4.92 -7.61
CA PHE A 113 13.62 -4.69 -8.17
C PHE A 113 14.15 -3.34 -7.69
N ASN A 114 15.45 -3.13 -7.86
CA ASN A 114 16.06 -1.83 -7.58
C ASN A 114 16.23 -1.07 -8.91
N ALA A 115 15.61 0.11 -9.00
CA ALA A 115 15.75 1.03 -10.13
C ALA A 115 16.77 2.15 -9.86
N SER A 116 17.31 2.22 -8.64
CA SER A 116 18.32 3.20 -8.20
C SER A 116 19.76 2.71 -8.38
#